data_AF-A0A971ZEM5-F1
#
_entry.id   AF-A0A971ZEM5-F1
#
_cell.length_a   1.000
_cell.length_b   1.000
_cell.length_c   1.000
_cell.angle_alpha   90.00
_cell.angle_beta   90.00
_cell.angle_gamma   90.00
#
_symmetry.space_group_name_H-M   'P 1'
#
loop_
_entity.id
_entity.type
_entity.pdbx_description
1 polymer ?
#
loop_
_entity_poly.entity_id
_entity_poly.type
_entity_poly.pdbx_seq_one_letter_code
_entity_poly.pdbx_strand_id
1 'polypeptide(L)' 'SPGAIDNGQRAIPRNANPLSAQEQEWMQGIYTQSLRDTPMNRLGQMEEIAAAICFFAAPEASYITGQVLFVAGGGIG' A
#
# COMPACT_ATOMS: atom_id res chain seq x y z
N SER A 1 5.38 5.90 1.62
CA SER A 1 5.71 4.91 0.57
C SER A 1 4.64 4.97 -0.51
N PRO A 2 4.97 4.89 -1.81
CA PRO A 2 3.95 4.87 -2.85
C PRO A 2 3.01 3.68 -2.67
N GLY A 3 1.72 3.86 -3.01
CA GLY A 3 0.72 2.79 -3.02
C GLY A 3 -0.35 2.83 -1.92
N ALA A 4 -0.59 3.97 -1.26
CA ALA A 4 -1.60 4.10 -0.20
C ALA A 4 -1.52 3.08 0.97
N ILE A 5 -0.38 2.38 1.12
CA ILE A 5 -0.11 1.45 2.22
C ILE A 5 0.90 2.07 3.16
N ASP A 6 0.59 2.03 4.45
CA ASP A 6 1.55 2.34 5.50
C ASP A 6 2.55 1.20 5.61
N ASN A 7 3.79 1.51 5.26
CA ASN A 7 4.88 0.55 5.27
C ASN A 7 5.86 0.80 6.43
N GLY A 8 5.53 1.73 7.33
CA GLY A 8 6.45 2.21 8.36
C GLY A 8 7.79 2.68 7.82
N GLN A 9 8.78 2.73 8.71
CA GLN A 9 10.18 2.94 8.32
C GLN A 9 10.79 1.62 7.85
N ARG A 10 11.37 1.60 6.65
CA ARG A 10 12.09 0.42 6.17
C ARG A 10 13.27 0.12 7.10
N ALA A 11 13.40 -1.15 7.50
CA ALA A 11 14.57 -1.62 8.25
C ALA A 11 15.88 -1.40 7.47
N ILE A 12 15.84 -1.59 6.15
CA ILE A 12 16.97 -1.33 5.25
C ILE A 12 16.58 -0.19 4.30
N PRO A 13 17.16 1.02 4.45
CA PRO A 13 16.83 2.15 3.61
C PRO A 13 17.38 1.96 2.18
N ARG A 14 16.63 2.42 1.18
CA ARG A 14 17.08 2.39 -0.23
C ARG A 14 18.24 3.37 -0.48
N ASN A 15 18.28 4.46 0.26
CA ASN A 15 19.32 5.49 0.18
C ASN A 15 19.84 5.78 1.59
N ALA A 16 21.17 5.87 1.75
CA ALA A 16 21.81 6.15 3.04
C ALA A 16 21.74 7.65 3.42
N ASN A 17 21.55 8.52 2.43
CA ASN A 17 21.42 9.95 2.67
C ASN A 17 20.00 10.30 3.14
N PRO A 18 19.85 11.26 4.08
CA PRO A 18 18.56 11.78 4.46
C PRO A 18 17.88 12.47 3.28
N LEU A 19 16.55 12.44 3.25
CA LEU A 19 15.74 13.12 2.24
C LEU A 19 15.95 14.64 2.36
N SER A 20 16.22 15.28 1.23
CA SER A 20 16.20 16.73 1.11
C SER A 20 14.81 17.30 1.38
N ALA A 21 14.72 18.60 1.70
CA ALA A 21 13.43 19.26 1.95
C ALA A 21 12.46 19.13 0.75
N GLN A 22 12.98 19.22 -0.48
CA GLN A 22 12.18 19.05 -1.69
C GLN A 22 11.62 17.63 -1.82
N GLU A 23 12.41 16.61 -1.49
CA GLU A 23 11.95 15.22 -1.52
C GLU A 23 10.92 14.94 -0.42
N GLN A 24 11.09 15.52 0.77
CA GLN A 24 10.11 15.40 1.86
C GLN A 24 8.76 16.02 1.46
N GLU A 25 8.76 17.21 0.87
CA GLU A 25 7.55 17.87 0.39
C GLU A 25 6.85 17.05 -0.70
N TRP A 26 7.62 16.55 -1.67
CA TRP A 26 7.09 15.66 -2.71
C TRP A 26 6.47 14.38 -2.11
N MET A 27 7.11 13.76 -1.13
CA MET A 27 6.56 12.57 -0.43
C MET A 27 5.26 12.89 0.32
N GLN A 28 5.15 14.06 0.94
CA GLN A 28 3.92 14.51 1.60
C GLN A 28 2.78 14.74 0.59
N GLY A 29 3.11 15.23 -0.61
CA GLY A 29 2.17 15.36 -1.72
C GLY A 29 1.58 14.00 -2.13
N ILE A 30 2.42 12.98 -2.28
CA ILE A 30 1.98 11.61 -2.61
C ILE A 30 1.07 11.04 -1.52
N TYR A 31 1.40 11.28 -0.25
CA TYR A 31 0.57 10.83 0.87
C TYR A 31 -0.83 11.46 0.82
N THR A 32 -0.88 12.77 0.60
CA THR A 32 -2.13 13.53 0.51
C THR A 32 -2.98 13.09 -0.68
N GLN A 33 -2.36 12.85 -1.82
CA GLN A 33 -3.04 12.28 -2.99
C GLN A 33 -3.60 10.90 -2.68
N SER A 34 -2.79 10.02 -2.09
CA SER A 34 -3.20 8.65 -1.76
C SER A 34 -4.43 8.63 -0.86
N LEU A 35 -4.51 9.51 0.16
CA LEU A 35 -5.69 9.59 1.03
C LEU A 35 -6.94 10.11 0.30
N ARG A 36 -6.77 11.10 -0.58
CA ARG A 36 -7.88 11.65 -1.38
C ARG A 36 -8.49 10.60 -2.29
N ASP A 37 -7.65 9.77 -2.90
CA ASP A 37 -8.05 8.76 -3.88
C ASP A 37 -8.46 7.43 -3.22
N THR A 38 -8.35 7.32 -1.89
CA THR A 38 -8.77 6.15 -1.11
C THR A 38 -10.13 6.43 -0.43
N PRO A 39 -11.24 5.81 -0.88
CA PRO A 39 -12.57 6.01 -0.28
C PRO A 39 -12.64 5.73 1.22
N MET A 40 -11.83 4.80 1.74
CA MET A 40 -11.73 4.52 3.17
C MET A 40 -11.04 5.64 3.98
N ASN A 41 -10.50 6.68 3.33
CA ASN A 41 -9.87 7.86 3.95
C ASN A 41 -8.74 7.51 4.96
N ARG A 42 -8.05 6.39 4.73
CA ARG A 42 -6.90 5.96 5.51
C ARG A 42 -5.96 5.15 4.64
N LEU A 43 -4.70 5.07 5.05
CA LEU A 43 -3.79 4.09 4.47
C LEU A 43 -4.16 2.67 4.92
N GLY A 44 -3.95 1.71 4.03
CA GLY A 44 -3.98 0.29 4.37
C GLY A 44 -2.75 -0.10 5.19
N GLN A 45 -2.85 -1.17 5.96
CA GLN A 45 -1.75 -1.77 6.69
C GLN A 45 -1.19 -2.98 5.93
N MET A 46 0.08 -3.33 6.19
CA MET A 46 0.72 -4.49 5.55
C MET A 46 -0.04 -5.80 5.82
N GLU A 47 -0.61 -5.94 7.01
CA GLU A 47 -1.37 -7.10 7.45
C GLU A 47 -2.64 -7.30 6.62
N GLU A 48 -3.26 -6.21 6.14
CA GLU A 48 -4.45 -6.28 5.28
C GLU A 48 -4.09 -6.86 3.90
N ILE A 49 -2.91 -6.53 3.38
CA ILE A 49 -2.38 -7.11 2.13
C ILE A 49 -2.01 -8.57 2.35
N ALA A 50 -1.31 -8.88 3.44
CA ALA A 50 -0.90 -10.23 3.78
C ALA A 50 -2.12 -11.16 3.96
N ALA A 51 -3.18 -10.69 4.62
CA ALA A 51 -4.40 -11.46 4.80
C ALA A 51 -5.06 -11.83 3.46
N ALA A 52 -5.12 -10.90 2.50
CA ALA A 52 -5.66 -11.16 1.17
C ALA A 52 -4.81 -12.17 0.39
N ILE A 53 -3.48 -12.07 0.48
CA ILE A 53 -2.55 -13.05 -0.11
C ILE A 53 -2.77 -14.44 0.52
N CYS A 54 -2.84 -14.52 1.84
CA CYS A 54 -3.09 -15.77 2.55
C CYS A 54 -4.44 -16.39 2.16
N PHE A 55 -5.48 -15.58 1.99
CA PHE A 55 -6.78 -16.06 1.49
C PHE A 55 -6.67 -16.67 0.09
N PHE A 56 -6.01 -15.99 -0.86
CA PHE A 56 -5.81 -16.52 -2.21
C PHE A 56 -4.94 -17.79 -2.26
N ALA A 57 -4.06 -17.97 -1.28
CA ALA A 57 -3.25 -19.18 -1.13
C ALA A 57 -3.97 -20.31 -0.38
N ALA A 58 -5.12 -20.04 0.26
CA ALA A 58 -5.82 -21.00 1.11
C ALA A 58 -6.62 -22.03 0.27
N PRO A 59 -6.84 -23.27 0.79
CA PRO A 59 -7.63 -24.29 0.10
C PRO A 59 -9.06 -23.83 -0.29
N GLU A 60 -9.64 -22.94 0.50
CA GLU A 60 -10.96 -22.34 0.27
C GLU A 60 -11.04 -21.53 -1.03
N ALA A 61 -9.91 -21.04 -1.53
CA ALA A 61 -9.81 -20.31 -2.79
C ALA A 61 -9.55 -21.21 -4.01
N SER A 62 -9.62 -22.54 -3.87
CA SER A 62 -9.21 -23.51 -4.91
C SER A 62 -9.90 -23.39 -6.27
N TYR A 63 -11.07 -22.75 -6.34
CA TYR A 63 -11.79 -22.51 -7.60
C TYR A 63 -11.70 -21.05 -8.09
N ILE A 64 -10.95 -20.20 -7.40
CA ILE A 64 -10.71 -18.80 -7.79
C ILE A 64 -9.43 -18.76 -8.63
N THR A 65 -9.55 -18.43 -9.91
CA THR A 65 -8.40 -18.34 -10.83
C THR A 65 -8.56 -17.19 -11.82
N GLY A 66 -7.44 -16.67 -12.31
CA GLY A 66 -7.39 -15.57 -13.29
C GLY A 66 -7.91 -14.22 -12.78
N GLN A 67 -8.09 -14.07 -11.47
CA GLN A 67 -8.63 -12.84 -10.87
C GLN A 67 -7.53 -11.92 -10.34
N VAL A 68 -7.79 -10.62 -10.37
CA VAL A 68 -6.99 -9.59 -9.71
C VAL A 68 -7.83 -8.99 -8.59
N LEU A 69 -7.34 -9.05 -7.36
CA LEU A 69 -7.98 -8.43 -6.21
C LEU A 69 -7.24 -7.15 -5.83
N PHE A 70 -7.92 -6.01 -5.93
CA PHE A 70 -7.41 -4.73 -5.45
C PHE A 70 -7.63 -4.63 -3.93
N VAL A 71 -6.53 -4.58 -3.17
CA VAL A 71 -6.54 -4.40 -1.72
C VAL A 71 -6.10 -2.97 -1.41
N ALA A 72 -6.97 -2.00 -1.71
CA ALA A 72 -6.60 -0.58 -1.76
C ALA A 72 -7.65 0.35 -1.13
N GLY A 73 -8.41 -0.12 -0.14
CA GLY A 73 -9.38 0.72 0.59
C GLY A 73 -10.46 1.36 -0.28
N GLY A 74 -10.79 0.73 -1.41
CA GLY A 74 -11.75 1.22 -2.41
C GLY A 74 -11.12 1.98 -3.60
N GLY A 75 -9.81 2.21 -3.60
CA GLY A 75 -9.10 2.77 -4.77
C GLY A 75 -8.89 1.70 -5.86
N ILE A 76 -8.93 2.10 -7.12
CA ILE A 76 -8.67 1.21 -8.28
C ILE A 76 -7.59 1.75 -9.24
N GLY A 77 -6.83 2.77 -8.83
CA GLY A 77 -5.79 3.41 -9.64
C GLY A 77 -5.47 4.80 -9.13
#